data_AF-A0A523Y760-F1
#
_entry.id   AF-A0A523Y760-F1
#
_cell.length_a   1.000
_cell.length_b   1.000
_cell.length_c   1.000
_cell.angle_alpha   90.00
_cell.angle_beta   90.00
_cell.angle_gamma   90.00
#
_symmetry.space_group_name_H-M   'P 1'
#
loop_
_entity.id
_entity.type
_entity.pdbx_description
1 polymer ?
#
loop_
_entity_poly.entity_id
_entity_poly.type
_entity_poly.pdbx_seq_one_letter_code
_entity_poly.pdbx_strand_id
1 'polypeptide(L)' 'MKSKSSLFEEIKEVIEALHNYDTAEIIMTPIMTANETYLNWIDKEVK' A
#
# COMPACT_ATOMS: atom_id res chain seq x y z
N MET A 1 2.92 5.20 1.54
CA MET A 1 1.63 4.68 2.05
C MET A 1 1.90 3.47 2.95
N LYS A 2 1.10 3.20 3.99
CA LYS A 2 1.15 1.92 4.72
C LYS A 2 -0.12 1.14 4.35
N SER A 3 0.04 -0.10 3.91
CA SER A 3 -1.06 -0.96 3.49
C SER A 3 -0.60 -2.43 3.54
N LYS A 4 -1.49 -3.36 3.17
CA LYS A 4 -1.18 -4.77 2.96
C LYS A 4 -0.58 -4.99 1.58
N SER A 5 0.38 -5.91 1.49
CA SER A 5 0.98 -6.30 0.21
C SER A 5 -0.06 -6.89 -0.77
N SER A 6 -1.09 -7.56 -0.24
CA SER A 6 -2.19 -8.12 -1.05
C SER A 6 -3.04 -7.07 -1.77
N LEU A 7 -2.95 -5.80 -1.36
CA LEU A 7 -3.75 -4.70 -1.91
C LEU A 7 -2.96 -3.82 -2.89
N PHE A 8 -1.73 -4.22 -3.21
CA PHE A 8 -0.85 -3.39 -4.03
C PHE A 8 -1.44 -3.07 -5.41
N GLU A 9 -2.01 -4.06 -6.11
CA GLU A 9 -2.58 -3.84 -7.45
C GLU A 9 -3.80 -2.92 -7.41
N GLU A 10 -4.72 -3.11 -6.46
CA GLU A 10 -5.90 -2.23 -6.30
C GLU A 10 -5.48 -0.78 -6.00
N ILE A 11 -4.51 -0.60 -5.11
CA ILE A 11 -3.97 0.73 -4.79
C ILE A 11 -3.30 1.35 -6.01
N LYS A 12 -2.52 0.58 -6.76
CA LYS A 12 -1.85 1.04 -7.98
C LYS A 12 -2.87 1.53 -9.01
N GLU A 13 -3.92 0.75 -9.28
CA GLU A 13 -4.99 1.12 -10.22
C GLU A 13 -5.68 2.43 -9.80
N VAL A 14 -5.99 2.59 -8.51
CA VAL A 14 -6.61 3.82 -8.00
C VAL A 14 -5.66 5.01 -8.13
N ILE A 15 -4.36 4.83 -7.84
CA ILE A 15 -3.36 5.89 -8.01
C ILE A 15 -3.23 6.27 -9.48
N GLU A 16 -3.11 5.30 -10.39
CA GLU A 16 -3.00 5.55 -11.85
C GLU A 16 -4.23 6.27 -12.40
N ALA A 17 -5.44 5.96 -11.92
CA ALA A 17 -6.66 6.64 -12.33
C ALA A 17 -6.78 8.09 -11.83
N LEU A 18 -6.15 8.41 -10.70
CA LEU A 18 -6.22 9.74 -10.07
C LEU A 18 -5.02 10.62 -10.38
N HIS A 19 -3.87 10.03 -10.72
CA HIS A 19 -2.65 10.76 -11.01
C HIS A 19 -2.72 11.37 -12.42
N ASN A 20 -2.21 12.59 -12.55
CA ASN A 20 -2.15 13.35 -13.80
C ASN A 20 -0.89 13.08 -14.65
N TYR A 21 -0.08 12.07 -14.32
CA TYR A 21 1.14 11.75 -15.05
C TYR A 21 0.90 10.50 -15.89
N ASP A 22 1.42 10.49 -17.13
CA ASP A 22 1.32 9.34 -18.02
C ASP A 22 1.98 8.08 -17.43
N THR A 23 3.08 8.27 -16.67
CA THR A 23 3.77 7.20 -15.93
C THR A 23 4.06 7.65 -14.51
N ALA A 24 3.20 7.29 -13.56
CA ALA A 24 3.44 7.52 -12.13
C ALA A 24 4.45 6.50 -11.57
N GLU A 25 5.38 6.96 -10.74
CA GLU A 25 6.28 6.05 -10.01
C GLU A 25 5.54 5.41 -8.83
N ILE A 26 5.32 4.09 -8.90
CA ILE A 26 4.62 3.32 -7.88
C ILE A 26 5.45 2.07 -7.56
N ILE A 27 6.06 2.04 -6.37
CA ILE A 27 6.89 0.94 -5.90
C ILE A 27 6.53 0.54 -4.45
N MET A 28 6.78 -0.72 -4.10
CA MET A 28 6.56 -1.27 -2.77
C MET A 28 7.87 -1.84 -2.21
N THR A 29 8.13 -1.61 -0.93
CA THR A 29 9.24 -2.20 -0.18
C THR A 29 8.71 -3.10 0.93
N PRO A 30 9.28 -4.30 1.14
CA PRO A 30 8.81 -5.20 2.19
C PRO A 30 9.16 -4.65 3.59
N ILE A 31 8.22 -4.78 4.52
CA ILE A 31 8.46 -4.51 5.96
C ILE A 31 8.89 -5.83 6.61
N MET A 32 10.19 -5.96 6.88
CA MET A 32 10.75 -7.20 7.45
C MET A 32 10.61 -7.29 8.97
N THR A 33 10.50 -6.15 9.66
CA THR A 33 10.36 -6.07 11.12
C THR A 33 9.67 -4.77 11.50
N ALA A 34 8.69 -4.85 12.40
CA ALA A 34 7.98 -3.69 12.95
C ALA A 34 7.31 -4.07 14.27
N ASN A 35 6.69 -3.09 14.94
CA ASN A 35 5.87 -3.35 16.12
C ASN A 35 4.64 -4.20 15.76
N GLU A 36 4.48 -5.38 16.38
CA GLU A 36 3.39 -6.32 16.10
C GLU A 36 2.01 -5.73 16.38
N THR A 37 1.86 -4.94 17.47
CA THR A 37 0.59 -4.27 17.78
C THR A 37 0.18 -3.32 16.66
N TYR A 38 1.15 -2.62 16.06
CA TYR A 38 0.90 -1.71 14.95
C TYR A 38 0.57 -2.45 13.65
N LEU A 39 1.27 -3.56 13.35
CA LEU A 39 0.93 -4.41 12.20
C LEU A 39 -0.51 -4.95 12.32
N ASN A 40 -0.88 -5.45 13.51
CA ASN A 40 -2.23 -5.92 13.78
C ASN A 40 -3.29 -4.82 13.67
N TRP A 41 -2.93 -3.56 13.94
CA TRP A 41 -3.83 -2.43 13.72
C TRP A 41 -4.01 -2.15 12.23
N ILE A 42 -2.93 -2.12 11.44
CA ILE A 42 -3.00 -1.99 9.97
C ILE A 42 -3.88 -3.12 9.40
N ASP A 43 -3.73 -4.35 9.89
CA ASP A 43 -4.50 -5.48 9.40
C ASP A 43 -6.02 -5.35 9.60
N LYS A 44 -6.44 -4.58 10.62
CA LYS A 44 -7.85 -4.31 10.91
C LYS A 44 -8.40 -3.11 10.14
N GLU A 45 -7.60 -2.09 9.94
CA GLU A 45 -8.05 -0.84 9.29
C GLU A 45 -8.08 -0.95 7.77
N VAL A 46 -7.22 -1.78 7.18
CA VAL A 46 -7.08 -1.88 5.73
C VAL A 46 -7.82 -3.11 5.21
N LYS A 47 -8.73 -2.92 4.25
CA LYS A 47 -9.54 -3.97 3.62
C LYS A 47 -9.02 -4.29 2.24
#